data_AF-A0A0D7E210-F1
#
_entry.id   AF-A0A0D7E210-F1
#
_cell.length_a   1.000
_cell.length_b   1.000
_cell.length_c   1.000
_cell.angle_alpha   90.00
_cell.angle_beta   90.00
_cell.angle_gamma   90.00
#
_symmetry.space_group_name_H-M   'P 1'
#
loop_
_entity.id
_entity.type
_entity.pdbx_description
1 polymer ?
#
loop_
_entity_poly.entity_id
_entity_poly.type
_entity_poly.pdbx_seq_one_letter_code
_entity_poly.pdbx_strand_id
1 'polypeptide(L)'
;MIDPADKQTKTLPLDEQPAKRKRGRPATGAAMTAAEKQRAYRERMKSRNVTENAAPSELLEKVRATAAERIEQLEQQLAAAIARAEKAESKLKRNVTVKQKRRYVLQFKYESANGVEWVDEKTGDYGSKKQADKACKDMNARLGKSEHATEWRVRERQWV
;
A
#
# COMPACT_ATOMS: atom_id res chain seq x y z
N MET A 1 -23.79 -40.96 93.79
CA MET A 1 -25.25 -41.18 93.87
C MET A 1 -25.89 -39.91 93.35
N ILE A 2 -26.68 -39.98 92.26
CA ILE A 2 -27.32 -38.80 91.65
C ILE A 2 -28.50 -38.40 92.55
N ASP A 3 -28.59 -37.12 92.90
CA ASP A 3 -29.64 -36.57 93.76
C ASP A 3 -31.00 -36.63 93.04
N PRO A 4 -32.03 -37.32 93.60
CA PRO A 4 -33.35 -37.39 93.00
C PRO A 4 -34.13 -36.06 92.99
N ALA A 5 -33.67 -35.03 93.71
CA ALA A 5 -34.26 -33.68 93.68
C ALA A 5 -33.63 -32.76 92.61
N ASP A 6 -32.52 -33.15 91.99
CA ASP A 6 -31.87 -32.37 90.93
C ASP A 6 -32.64 -32.50 89.60
N LYS A 7 -33.55 -31.55 89.38
CA LYS A 7 -34.31 -31.43 88.13
C LYS A 7 -33.59 -30.58 87.07
N GLN A 8 -32.44 -29.99 87.38
CA GLN A 8 -31.71 -29.11 86.46
C GLN A 8 -30.82 -29.89 85.50
N THR A 9 -30.25 -31.03 85.92
CA THR A 9 -29.49 -31.90 85.02
C THR A 9 -30.38 -32.89 84.27
N LYS A 10 -31.27 -32.40 83.40
CA LYS A 10 -31.87 -33.26 82.37
C LYS A 10 -30.81 -33.51 81.28
N THR A 11 -30.53 -34.78 80.99
CA THR A 11 -29.73 -35.18 79.84
C THR A 11 -30.39 -34.66 78.57
N LEU A 12 -29.72 -33.80 77.81
CA LEU A 12 -30.20 -33.38 76.50
C LEU A 12 -30.38 -34.61 75.60
N PRO A 13 -31.53 -34.78 74.91
CA PRO A 13 -31.73 -35.87 73.96
C PRO A 13 -30.85 -35.62 72.73
N LEU A 14 -29.67 -36.25 72.67
CA LEU A 14 -28.79 -36.18 71.50
C LEU A 14 -29.34 -36.94 70.28
N ASP A 15 -30.35 -37.79 70.47
CA ASP A 15 -30.92 -38.63 69.42
C ASP A 15 -31.81 -37.88 68.41
N GLU A 16 -32.22 -36.63 68.70
CA GLU A 16 -33.08 -35.82 67.82
C GLU A 16 -32.30 -34.86 66.90
N GLN A 17 -30.97 -34.82 66.96
CA GLN A 17 -30.20 -34.02 66.00
C GLN A 17 -30.04 -34.79 64.68
N PRO A 18 -30.48 -34.24 63.52
CA PRO A 18 -30.23 -34.87 62.24
C PRO A 18 -28.71 -35.00 62.06
N ALA A 19 -28.23 -36.25 62.02
CA ALA A 19 -26.81 -36.56 61.91
C ALA A 19 -26.19 -35.76 60.75
N LYS A 20 -25.35 -34.78 61.09
CA LYS A 20 -24.71 -33.90 60.11
C LYS A 20 -24.01 -34.76 59.06
N ARG A 21 -24.35 -34.54 57.79
CA ARG A 21 -23.85 -35.35 56.66
C ARG A 21 -22.32 -35.39 56.67
N LYS A 22 -21.74 -36.59 56.65
CA LYS A 22 -20.29 -36.77 56.49
C LYS A 22 -19.85 -36.12 55.17
N ARG A 23 -18.80 -35.30 55.20
CA ARG A 23 -18.21 -34.66 54.02
C ARG A 23 -17.89 -35.72 52.96
N GLY A 24 -18.21 -35.45 51.70
CA GLY A 24 -17.93 -36.35 50.57
C GLY A 24 -19.01 -37.40 50.26
N ARG A 25 -20.07 -37.54 51.06
CA ARG A 25 -21.21 -38.40 50.70
C ARG A 25 -22.24 -37.66 49.84
N PRO A 26 -22.66 -38.25 48.70
CA PRO A 26 -23.69 -37.66 47.85
C PRO A 26 -24.98 -37.41 48.65
N ALA A 27 -25.73 -36.38 48.27
CA ALA A 27 -26.93 -35.95 48.99
C ALA A 27 -28.03 -37.00 49.03
N THR A 28 -28.05 -37.88 48.05
CA THR A 28 -29.00 -38.98 47.87
C THR A 28 -28.63 -40.26 48.64
N GLY A 29 -27.52 -40.27 49.40
CA GLY A 29 -27.10 -41.42 50.20
C GLY A 29 -26.47 -42.58 49.42
N ALA A 30 -26.80 -42.73 48.12
CA ALA A 30 -26.23 -43.72 47.22
C ALA A 30 -25.18 -43.10 46.28
N ALA A 31 -24.00 -43.73 46.20
CA ALA A 31 -23.05 -43.42 45.14
C ALA A 31 -23.51 -44.09 43.84
N MET A 32 -23.46 -43.36 42.71
CA MET A 32 -23.79 -43.95 41.42
C MET A 32 -22.92 -45.18 41.15
N THR A 33 -23.55 -46.26 40.70
CA THR A 33 -22.83 -47.47 40.26
C THR A 33 -22.01 -47.17 39.00
N ALA A 34 -21.02 -48.02 38.70
CA ALA A 34 -20.20 -47.84 37.49
C ALA A 34 -21.05 -47.83 36.21
N ALA A 35 -22.10 -48.67 36.16
CA ALA A 35 -23.04 -48.73 35.05
C ALA A 35 -23.87 -47.44 34.90
N GLU A 36 -24.35 -46.87 36.00
CA GLU A 36 -25.08 -45.60 36.00
C GLU A 36 -24.21 -44.44 35.53
N LYS A 37 -22.95 -44.39 35.96
CA LYS A 37 -21.99 -43.37 35.49
C LYS A 37 -21.79 -43.44 33.97
N GLN A 38 -21.65 -44.65 33.42
CA GLN A 38 -21.52 -44.85 31.98
C GLN A 38 -22.79 -44.47 31.22
N ARG A 39 -23.97 -44.81 31.75
CA ARG A 39 -25.26 -44.42 31.16
C ARG A 39 -25.42 -42.91 31.11
N ALA A 40 -25.18 -42.24 32.25
CA ALA A 40 -25.23 -40.78 32.35
C ALA A 40 -24.20 -40.10 31.43
N TYR A 41 -23.00 -40.66 31.29
CA TYR A 41 -22.00 -40.15 30.35
C TYR A 41 -22.46 -40.28 28.89
N ARG A 42 -23.00 -41.44 28.50
CA ARG A 42 -23.54 -41.66 27.15
C ARG A 42 -24.71 -40.74 26.87
N GLU A 43 -25.60 -40.51 27.84
CA GLU A 43 -26.72 -39.56 27.71
C GLU A 43 -26.22 -38.12 27.55
N ARG A 44 -25.25 -37.69 28.35
CA ARG A 44 -24.60 -36.38 28.20
C ARG A 44 -23.97 -36.21 26.83
N MET A 45 -23.29 -37.25 26.33
CA MET A 45 -22.66 -37.23 25.00
C MET A 45 -23.70 -37.23 23.88
N LYS A 46 -24.82 -37.94 24.02
CA LYS A 46 -25.94 -37.87 23.06
C LYS A 46 -26.60 -36.50 23.02
N SER A 47 -26.73 -35.83 24.17
CA SER A 47 -27.27 -34.47 24.26
C SER A 47 -26.27 -33.40 23.81
N ARG A 48 -24.98 -33.73 23.76
CA ARG A 48 -23.93 -32.85 23.28
C ARG A 48 -23.89 -32.96 21.76
N ASN A 49 -24.91 -32.42 21.10
CA ASN A 49 -24.81 -32.04 19.70
C ASN A 49 -23.63 -31.08 19.60
N VAL A 50 -22.48 -31.59 19.19
CA VAL A 50 -21.35 -30.76 18.76
C VAL A 50 -21.89 -30.02 17.55
N THR A 51 -22.39 -28.81 17.77
CA THR A 51 -22.65 -27.88 16.68
C THR A 51 -21.30 -27.62 16.05
N GLU A 52 -20.99 -28.36 14.99
CA GLU A 52 -20.01 -27.91 14.01
C GLU A 52 -20.39 -26.46 13.71
N ASN A 53 -19.45 -25.54 13.88
CA ASN A 53 -19.62 -24.15 13.47
C ASN A 53 -19.67 -24.12 11.94
N ALA A 54 -20.74 -24.66 11.35
CA ALA A 54 -21.16 -24.37 10.00
C ALA A 54 -21.50 -22.89 10.03
N ALA A 55 -20.54 -22.03 9.67
CA ALA A 55 -20.85 -20.65 9.35
C ALA A 55 -22.09 -20.68 8.44
N PRO A 56 -23.17 -19.95 8.78
CA PRO A 56 -24.40 -20.05 8.01
C PRO A 56 -24.05 -19.72 6.56
N SER A 57 -24.33 -20.64 5.64
CA SER A 57 -23.94 -20.55 4.20
C SER A 57 -24.19 -19.16 3.61
N GLU A 58 -25.29 -18.53 4.03
CA GLU A 58 -25.68 -17.16 3.68
C GLU A 58 -24.63 -16.09 4.01
N LEU A 59 -23.92 -16.22 5.14
CA LEU A 59 -22.88 -15.27 5.54
C LEU A 59 -21.65 -15.41 4.63
N LEU A 60 -21.29 -16.64 4.25
CA LEU A 60 -20.21 -16.87 3.30
C LEU A 60 -20.56 -16.34 1.90
N GLU A 61 -21.81 -16.51 1.47
CA GLU A 61 -22.30 -15.94 0.21
C GLU A 61 -22.28 -14.41 0.22
N LYS A 62 -22.71 -13.77 1.30
CA LYS A 62 -22.64 -12.31 1.46
C LYS A 62 -21.20 -11.80 1.43
N VAL A 63 -20.27 -12.49 2.09
CA VAL A 63 -18.84 -12.14 2.06
C VAL A 63 -18.27 -12.29 0.65
N ARG A 64 -18.64 -13.35 -0.08
CA ARG A 64 -18.21 -13.54 -1.47
C ARG A 64 -18.76 -12.47 -2.40
N ALA A 65 -20.04 -12.11 -2.27
CA ALA A 65 -20.66 -11.07 -3.08
C ALA A 65 -20.00 -9.71 -2.86
N THR A 66 -19.83 -9.31 -1.60
CA THR A 66 -19.16 -8.04 -1.25
C THR A 66 -17.70 -8.01 -1.68
N ALA A 67 -16.98 -9.14 -1.57
CA ALA A 67 -15.61 -9.24 -2.08
C ALA A 67 -15.57 -9.10 -3.61
N ALA A 68 -16.49 -9.72 -4.35
CA ALA A 68 -16.56 -9.63 -5.79
C ALA A 68 -16.85 -8.18 -6.26
N GLU A 69 -17.82 -7.51 -5.66
CA GLU A 69 -18.11 -6.09 -5.93
C GLU A 69 -16.89 -5.21 -5.65
N ARG A 70 -16.16 -5.47 -4.55
CA ARG A 70 -14.97 -4.70 -4.21
C ARG A 70 -13.84 -4.92 -5.21
N ILE A 71 -13.65 -6.15 -5.68
CA ILE A 71 -12.66 -6.49 -6.71
C ILE A 71 -12.99 -5.74 -8.00
N GLU A 72 -14.24 -5.79 -8.45
CA GLU A 72 -14.67 -5.10 -9.67
C GLU A 72 -14.43 -3.58 -9.58
N GLN A 73 -14.78 -2.96 -8.45
CA GLN A 73 -14.51 -1.54 -8.21
C GLN A 73 -13.01 -1.21 -8.27
N LEU A 74 -12.16 -2.07 -7.69
CA LEU A 74 -10.72 -1.87 -7.70
C LEU A 74 -10.14 -2.02 -9.10
N GLU A 75 -10.62 -2.98 -9.89
CA GLU A 75 -10.22 -3.17 -11.29
C GLU A 75 -10.59 -1.95 -12.14
N GLN A 76 -11.81 -1.41 -11.98
CA GLN A 76 -12.23 -0.18 -12.66
C GLN A 76 -11.36 1.03 -12.26
N GLN A 77 -11.03 1.17 -10.97
CA GLN A 77 -10.16 2.23 -10.48
C GLN A 77 -8.73 2.11 -11.03
N LEU A 78 -8.19 0.89 -11.11
CA LEU A 78 -6.89 0.62 -11.71
C LEU A 78 -6.88 0.94 -13.19
N ALA A 79 -7.89 0.51 -13.95
CA ALA A 79 -8.02 0.84 -15.37
C ALA A 79 -8.07 2.36 -15.60
N ALA A 80 -8.86 3.08 -14.81
CA ALA A 80 -8.93 4.55 -14.88
C ALA A 80 -7.61 5.24 -14.47
N ALA A 81 -6.87 4.68 -13.51
CA ALA A 81 -5.56 5.18 -13.12
C ALA A 81 -4.52 4.98 -14.23
N ILE A 82 -4.48 3.79 -14.84
CA ILE A 82 -3.60 3.47 -15.97
C ILE A 82 -3.89 4.42 -17.14
N ALA A 83 -5.16 4.57 -17.54
CA ALA A 83 -5.53 5.48 -18.63
C ALA A 83 -5.13 6.94 -18.36
N ARG A 84 -5.18 7.39 -17.10
CA ARG A 84 -4.69 8.73 -16.71
C ARG A 84 -3.17 8.82 -16.79
N ALA A 85 -2.45 7.79 -16.33
CA ALA A 85 -1.00 7.72 -16.39
C ALA A 85 -0.50 7.74 -17.85
N GLU A 86 -1.08 6.93 -18.74
CA GLU A 86 -0.74 6.91 -20.17
C GLU A 86 -0.98 8.28 -20.85
N LYS A 87 -2.09 8.95 -20.52
CA LYS A 87 -2.37 10.31 -20.99
C LYS A 87 -1.34 11.32 -20.46
N ALA A 88 -0.88 11.17 -19.22
CA ALA A 88 0.17 12.02 -18.66
C ALA A 88 1.53 11.76 -19.33
N GLU A 89 1.89 10.49 -19.51
CA GLU A 89 3.13 10.09 -20.17
C GLU A 89 3.19 10.54 -21.63
N SER A 90 2.10 10.41 -22.38
CA SER A 90 2.03 10.90 -23.77
C SER A 90 2.20 12.42 -23.85
N LYS A 91 1.63 13.18 -22.91
CA LYS A 91 1.85 14.63 -22.80
C LYS A 91 3.31 14.95 -22.45
N LEU A 92 3.91 14.22 -21.51
CA LEU A 92 5.33 14.39 -21.17
C LEU A 92 6.24 14.06 -22.34
N LYS A 93 6.02 12.95 -23.05
CA LYS A 93 6.78 12.58 -24.26
C LYS A 93 6.69 13.68 -25.32
N ARG A 94 5.49 14.21 -25.60
CA ARG A 94 5.31 15.38 -26.49
C ARG A 94 6.05 16.62 -26.00
N ASN A 95 6.03 16.90 -24.70
CA ASN A 95 6.71 18.07 -24.17
C ASN A 95 8.25 17.94 -24.16
N VAL A 96 8.78 16.73 -23.94
CA VAL A 96 10.20 16.43 -23.99
C VAL A 96 10.72 16.51 -25.43
N THR A 97 9.99 15.96 -26.41
CA THR A 97 10.40 16.07 -27.83
C THR A 97 10.34 17.51 -28.36
N VAL A 98 9.48 18.36 -27.80
CA VAL A 98 9.30 19.76 -28.23
C VAL A 98 10.29 20.74 -27.56
N LYS A 99 11.02 20.36 -26.50
CA LYS A 99 11.82 21.31 -25.68
C LYS A 99 13.34 21.15 -25.72
N GLN A 100 13.92 20.50 -26.73
CA GLN A 100 15.35 20.73 -27.02
C GLN A 100 15.48 22.10 -27.71
N LYS A 101 15.63 23.17 -26.92
CA LYS A 101 15.90 24.52 -27.44
C LYS A 101 17.29 24.52 -28.09
N ARG A 102 17.31 24.40 -29.41
CA ARG A 102 18.52 24.56 -30.23
C ARG A 102 18.76 26.04 -30.46
N ARG A 103 19.95 26.52 -30.12
CA ARG A 103 20.39 27.89 -30.36
C ARG A 103 21.35 27.88 -31.54
N TYR A 104 21.12 28.72 -32.54
CA TYR A 104 22.01 28.81 -33.69
C TYR A 104 22.82 30.10 -33.55
N VAL A 105 24.14 29.97 -33.50
CA VAL A 105 25.05 31.10 -33.33
C VAL A 105 26.00 31.12 -34.53
N LEU A 106 26.35 32.31 -35.00
CA LEU A 106 27.39 32.45 -36.01
C LEU A 106 28.77 32.39 -35.38
N GLN A 107 29.68 31.66 -36.02
CA GLN A 107 31.10 31.72 -35.73
C GLN A 107 31.81 32.36 -36.91
N PHE A 108 32.82 33.17 -36.62
CA PHE A 108 33.74 33.65 -37.62
C PHE A 108 35.14 33.10 -37.37
N LYS A 109 35.85 32.87 -38.46
CA LYS A 109 37.25 32.44 -38.50
C LYS A 109 38.14 33.67 -38.45
N TYR A 110 39.06 33.69 -37.50
CA TYR A 110 40.11 34.70 -37.39
C TYR A 110 41.49 34.03 -37.44
N GLU A 111 42.41 34.64 -38.18
CA GLU A 111 43.82 34.26 -38.19
C GLU A 111 44.57 35.18 -37.23
N SER A 112 45.00 34.62 -36.11
CA SER A 112 45.82 35.29 -35.10
C SER A 112 47.27 34.84 -35.21
N ALA A 113 48.18 35.49 -34.47
CA ALA A 113 49.57 35.05 -34.34
C ALA A 113 49.71 33.60 -33.81
N ASN A 114 48.69 33.08 -33.12
CA ASN A 114 48.64 31.74 -32.55
C ASN A 114 47.97 30.71 -33.48
N GLY A 115 47.58 31.12 -34.68
CA GLY A 115 46.90 30.29 -35.67
C GLY A 115 45.44 30.65 -35.88
N VAL A 116 44.71 29.72 -36.49
CA VAL A 116 43.30 29.88 -36.90
C VAL A 116 42.38 29.55 -35.73
N GLU A 117 41.58 30.52 -35.31
CA GLU A 117 40.56 30.34 -34.27
C GLU A 117 39.15 30.61 -34.81
N TRP A 118 38.17 29.89 -34.26
CA TRP A 118 36.74 30.11 -34.52
C TRP A 118 36.11 30.75 -33.30
N VAL A 119 35.63 31.97 -33.43
CA VAL A 119 35.05 32.75 -32.33
C VAL A 119 33.56 32.91 -32.55
N ASP A 120 32.77 32.67 -31.50
CA ASP A 120 31.32 32.88 -31.52
C ASP A 120 31.01 34.38 -31.54
N GLU A 121 30.11 34.79 -32.43
CA GLU A 121 29.59 36.15 -32.46
C GLU A 121 28.71 36.39 -31.23
N LYS A 122 29.10 37.36 -30.39
CA LYS A 122 28.43 37.65 -29.11
C LYS A 122 26.96 38.09 -29.26
N THR A 123 26.58 38.55 -30.46
CA THR A 123 25.30 39.23 -30.71
C THR A 123 24.29 38.35 -31.48
N GLY A 124 24.76 37.30 -32.13
CA GLY A 124 23.96 36.52 -33.09
C GLY A 124 23.32 35.30 -32.45
N ASP A 125 22.23 35.47 -31.71
CA ASP A 125 21.33 34.35 -31.41
C ASP A 125 20.21 34.27 -32.46
N TYR A 126 20.28 33.25 -33.29
CA TYR A 126 19.28 32.98 -34.32
C TYR A 126 18.31 31.92 -33.81
N GLY A 127 17.03 32.28 -33.70
CA GLY A 127 15.96 31.40 -33.24
C GLY A 127 15.66 30.21 -34.18
N SER A 128 16.28 30.16 -35.37
CA SER A 128 16.17 29.03 -36.29
C SER A 128 17.42 28.86 -37.16
N LYS A 129 17.68 27.62 -37.57
CA LYS A 129 18.80 27.28 -38.48
C LYS A 129 18.75 28.08 -39.78
N LYS A 130 17.55 28.22 -40.36
CA LYS A 130 17.34 28.93 -41.62
C LYS A 130 17.73 30.41 -41.52
N GLN A 131 17.42 31.06 -40.39
CA GLN A 131 17.84 32.45 -40.14
C GLN A 131 19.36 32.54 -39.98
N ALA A 132 19.97 31.62 -39.23
CA ALA A 132 21.42 31.57 -39.07
C ALA A 132 22.14 31.32 -40.40
N ASP A 133 21.67 30.36 -41.20
CA ASP A 133 22.25 30.02 -42.51
C ASP A 133 22.15 31.19 -43.49
N LYS A 134 21.02 31.92 -43.47
CA LYS A 134 20.85 33.14 -44.27
C LYS A 134 21.85 34.22 -43.83
N ALA A 135 21.92 34.51 -42.53
CA ALA A 135 22.87 35.50 -42.00
C ALA A 135 24.32 35.10 -42.29
N CYS A 136 24.66 33.81 -42.17
CA CYS A 136 25.98 33.28 -42.52
C CYS A 136 26.34 33.56 -43.98
N LYS A 137 25.40 33.31 -44.91
CA LYS A 137 25.59 33.59 -46.34
C LYS A 137 25.73 35.08 -46.60
N ASP A 138 24.88 35.90 -45.99
CA ASP A 138 24.91 37.36 -46.12
C ASP A 138 26.26 37.93 -45.61
N MET A 139 26.78 37.39 -44.50
CA MET A 139 28.09 37.78 -43.94
C MET A 139 29.26 37.34 -44.82
N ASN A 140 29.21 36.13 -45.40
CA ASN A 140 30.24 35.67 -46.35
C ASN A 140 30.20 36.40 -47.70
N ALA A 141 29.04 36.95 -48.09
CA ALA A 141 28.86 37.68 -49.35
C ALA A 141 29.23 39.17 -49.26
N ARG A 142 29.34 39.75 -48.06
CA ARG A 142 29.81 41.13 -47.88
C ARG A 142 31.28 41.23 -48.26
N LEU A 143 31.54 41.87 -49.40
CA LEU A 143 32.87 42.24 -49.88
C LEU A 143 33.58 43.12 -48.86
N GLY A 144 34.76 42.71 -48.42
CA GLY A 144 35.47 43.33 -47.30
C GLY A 144 35.26 42.52 -46.03
N LYS A 145 35.93 41.35 -45.99
CA LYS A 145 36.25 40.62 -44.76
C LYS A 145 36.59 41.67 -43.70
N SER A 146 35.87 41.70 -42.57
CA SER A 146 36.30 42.55 -41.45
C SER A 146 37.79 42.31 -41.23
N GLU A 147 38.54 43.30 -40.73
CA GLU A 147 40.00 43.22 -40.57
C GLU A 147 40.48 41.91 -39.91
N HIS A 148 39.58 41.20 -39.23
CA HIS A 148 39.81 39.98 -38.47
C HIS A 148 38.86 38.81 -38.80
N ALA A 149 38.03 38.83 -39.85
CA ALA A 149 37.12 37.70 -40.14
C ALA A 149 37.26 37.20 -41.57
N THR A 150 37.74 35.96 -41.75
CA THR A 150 38.01 35.38 -43.06
C THR A 150 36.90 34.47 -43.59
N GLU A 151 36.08 33.90 -42.71
CA GLU A 151 35.01 32.96 -43.04
C GLU A 151 33.95 32.91 -41.93
N TRP A 152 32.67 32.82 -42.27
CA TRP A 152 31.57 32.62 -41.33
C TRP A 152 30.95 31.23 -41.47
N ARG A 153 30.55 30.63 -40.35
CA ARG A 153 29.77 29.37 -40.30
C ARG A 153 28.70 29.40 -39.21
N VAL A 154 27.68 28.55 -39.35
CA VAL A 154 26.67 28.34 -38.30
C VAL A 154 27.12 27.25 -37.33
N ARG A 155 26.99 27.51 -36.04
CA ARG A 155 27.16 26.53 -34.97
C ARG A 155 25.83 26.33 -34.23
N GLU A 156 25.45 25.07 -34.10
CA GLU A 156 24.32 24.66 -33.27
C GLU A 156 24.81 24.45 -31.83
N ARG A 157 24.19 25.13 -30.87
CA ARG A 157 24.36 24.90 -29.43
C ARG A 157 23.08 24.30 -28.86
N GLN A 158 23.22 23.20 -28.15
CA GLN A 158 22.14 22.65 -27.34
C GLN A 158 22.12 23.36 -25.99
N TRP A 159 20.94 23.80 -25.54
CA TRP A 159 20.74 24.15 -24.14
C TRP A 159 20.83 22.89 -23.28
N VAL A 160 21.66 22.92 -22.25
CA VAL A 160 21.65 21.95 -21.13
C VAL A 160 20.61 22.41 -20.12
#